data_AF-A0A1V6BJA9-F1
#
_entry.id   AF-A0A1V6BJA9-F1
#
_cell.length_a   1.000
_cell.length_b   1.000
_cell.length_c   1.000
_cell.angle_alpha   90.00
_cell.angle_beta   90.00
_cell.angle_gamma   90.00
#
_symmetry.space_group_name_H-M   'P 1'
#
loop_
_entity.id
_entity.type
_entity.pdbx_description
1 polymer ?
#
loop_
_entity_poly.entity_id
_entity_poly.type
_entity_poly.pdbx_seq_one_letter_code
_entity_poly.pdbx_strand_id
1 'polypeptide(L)'
;MKKYLPLFFLLSICFSVRAQNVGIGTSVPLQKLHVAGSGQTIRIDGLSGVGTRNVYVNNFGDLTTTPGTPSDVWLTKGNAGLSSTLNFLGTTDNIDLRFRTNNSERMTIKNTGSIGLWTTNPVTTWMHAIPPSLINDWQFKWDNLLTGDAPARFQNSSASNNNRVLMGATNFNSTGWNASAVIGIALNNTNTAPLLAGGEGVRGHSNSTAGIGVYGAFVGGNQPTAIGWAVYGGGWAGGLTNWLNVSDEKLKTNIKTIPNALQMVQNMRGVFYNYRTEEYKPLNLSSTTQTGFIAQELEKVLPSAVRNTAIPYDIDPVSTEKASRSGSYSVKAVSYADVIPVLVEAIKEQQTQIEALKVRIEQLEKSAK
;
A
#
# COMPACT_ATOMS: atom_id res chain seq x y z
N MET A 1 -124.65 13.09 41.31
CA MET A 1 -124.83 11.68 40.88
C MET A 1 -123.55 11.19 40.20
N LYS A 2 -122.95 10.09 40.70
CA LYS A 2 -121.88 9.22 40.13
C LYS A 2 -120.55 9.90 39.74
N LYS A 3 -119.49 9.98 40.58
CA LYS A 3 -118.48 8.95 41.00
C LYS A 3 -118.05 8.01 39.86
N TYR A 4 -116.76 8.05 39.46
CA TYR A 4 -115.72 7.00 39.65
C TYR A 4 -114.33 7.51 39.21
N LEU A 5 -113.34 7.33 40.10
CA LEU A 5 -111.89 7.37 39.86
C LEU A 5 -111.40 5.92 39.75
N PRO A 6 -110.48 5.58 38.83
CA PRO A 6 -109.30 4.80 39.24
C PRO A 6 -108.02 5.26 38.50
N LEU A 7 -106.90 5.46 39.20
CA LEU A 7 -105.90 4.48 39.67
C LEU A 7 -104.87 4.11 38.57
N PHE A 8 -103.66 4.64 38.75
CA PHE A 8 -102.43 4.43 37.95
C PHE A 8 -101.95 2.96 37.97
N PHE A 9 -101.39 2.48 36.86
CA PHE A 9 -100.42 1.38 36.86
C PHE A 9 -99.31 1.66 35.83
N LEU A 10 -98.10 1.90 36.32
CA LEU A 10 -96.88 2.00 35.51
C LEU A 10 -96.44 0.57 35.14
N LEU A 11 -96.53 0.19 33.88
CA LEU A 11 -96.02 -1.11 33.41
C LEU A 11 -94.54 -0.95 33.02
N SER A 12 -93.65 -1.46 33.88
CA SER A 12 -92.22 -1.52 33.61
C SER A 12 -91.94 -2.69 32.67
N ILE A 13 -91.74 -2.43 31.38
CA ILE A 13 -91.33 -3.45 30.40
C ILE A 13 -89.81 -3.57 30.45
N CYS A 14 -89.32 -4.67 31.02
CA CYS A 14 -87.90 -5.02 30.96
C CYS A 14 -87.64 -5.73 29.62
N PHE A 15 -87.13 -5.02 28.62
CA PHE A 15 -86.62 -5.64 27.38
C PHE A 15 -85.28 -6.33 27.68
N SER A 16 -85.25 -7.67 27.65
CA SER A 16 -83.97 -8.38 27.57
C SER A 16 -83.51 -8.39 26.11
N VAL A 17 -82.54 -7.55 25.77
CA VAL A 17 -81.91 -7.56 24.44
C VAL A 17 -80.93 -8.74 24.43
N ARG A 18 -81.27 -9.84 23.74
CA ARG A 18 -80.26 -10.85 23.39
C ARG A 18 -79.30 -10.23 22.38
N ALA A 19 -78.01 -10.53 22.50
CA ALA A 19 -77.00 -10.07 21.55
C ALA A 19 -77.38 -10.45 20.11
N GLN A 20 -77.77 -9.46 19.31
CA GLN A 20 -77.95 -9.58 17.88
C GLN A 20 -76.79 -8.87 17.20
N ASN A 21 -76.36 -9.38 16.05
CA ASN A 21 -75.48 -8.66 15.15
C ASN A 21 -76.13 -7.31 14.79
N VAL A 22 -75.38 -6.22 14.85
CA VAL A 22 -75.88 -4.87 14.54
C VAL A 22 -75.76 -4.62 13.05
N GLY A 23 -76.90 -4.57 12.36
CA GLY A 23 -76.98 -4.20 10.95
C GLY A 23 -77.28 -2.72 10.79
N ILE A 24 -76.53 -2.01 9.95
CA ILE A 24 -76.85 -0.65 9.50
C ILE A 24 -77.02 -0.70 7.99
N GLY A 25 -78.24 -0.48 7.50
CA GLY A 25 -78.56 -0.61 6.07
C GLY A 25 -78.80 -2.05 5.57
N THR A 26 -78.74 -3.05 6.45
CA THR A 26 -79.19 -4.42 6.18
C THR A 26 -79.97 -4.98 7.36
N SER A 27 -81.07 -5.69 7.07
CA SER A 27 -81.87 -6.42 8.06
C SER A 27 -81.34 -7.83 8.32
N VAL A 28 -80.32 -8.28 7.59
CA VAL A 28 -79.66 -9.59 7.76
C VAL A 28 -78.15 -9.39 7.94
N PRO A 29 -77.69 -8.95 9.13
CA PRO A 29 -76.29 -8.71 9.39
C PRO A 29 -75.48 -10.02 9.51
N LEU A 30 -74.51 -10.21 8.62
CA LEU A 30 -73.69 -11.42 8.52
C LEU A 30 -72.51 -11.44 9.52
N GLN A 31 -72.22 -10.31 10.16
CA GLN A 31 -71.19 -10.16 11.19
C GLN A 31 -71.71 -9.31 12.36
N LYS A 32 -71.00 -9.32 13.50
CA LYS A 32 -71.40 -8.60 14.73
C LYS A 32 -71.71 -7.11 14.50
N LEU A 33 -71.05 -6.49 13.53
CA LEU A 33 -71.44 -5.18 12.98
C LEU A 33 -71.36 -5.29 11.45
N HIS A 34 -72.49 -5.17 10.76
CA HIS A 34 -72.57 -5.25 9.29
C HIS A 34 -73.23 -3.98 8.74
N VAL A 35 -72.46 -3.15 8.04
CA VAL A 35 -72.96 -1.96 7.37
C VAL A 35 -73.08 -2.26 5.87
N ALA A 36 -74.27 -2.13 5.29
CA ALA A 36 -74.53 -2.51 3.89
C ALA A 36 -75.30 -1.41 3.13
N GLY A 37 -74.90 -1.16 1.88
CA GLY A 37 -75.52 -0.20 0.97
C GLY A 37 -74.69 -0.03 -0.31
N SER A 38 -75.32 0.16 -1.48
CA SER A 38 -74.59 0.39 -2.72
C SER A 38 -74.04 1.82 -2.75
N GLY A 39 -72.72 1.97 -2.58
CA GLY A 39 -72.03 3.27 -2.62
C GLY A 39 -71.77 3.92 -1.26
N GLN A 40 -71.94 3.22 -0.13
CA GLN A 40 -71.72 3.76 1.21
C GLN A 40 -70.54 3.07 1.90
N THR A 41 -69.46 3.80 2.12
CA THR A 41 -68.33 3.42 2.99
C THR A 41 -68.54 3.98 4.39
N ILE A 42 -68.00 3.29 5.41
CA ILE A 42 -67.99 3.76 6.81
C ILE A 42 -67.17 5.06 6.88
N ARG A 43 -67.80 6.17 7.30
CA ARG A 43 -67.16 7.48 7.46
C ARG A 43 -66.88 7.76 8.94
N ILE A 44 -65.63 8.05 9.29
CA ILE A 44 -65.21 8.50 10.63
C ILE A 44 -64.70 9.94 10.48
N ASP A 45 -65.50 10.92 10.89
CA ASP A 45 -65.26 12.35 10.59
C ASP A 45 -63.94 12.91 11.17
N GLY A 46 -63.45 12.33 12.27
CA GLY A 46 -62.16 12.72 12.88
C GLY A 46 -60.92 12.39 12.04
N LEU A 47 -61.08 11.68 10.92
CA LEU A 47 -60.03 11.29 9.98
C LEU A 47 -60.14 12.01 8.61
N SER A 48 -60.95 13.07 8.52
CA SER A 48 -61.24 13.78 7.26
C SER A 48 -60.05 14.62 6.73
N GLY A 49 -59.83 14.59 5.41
CA GLY A 49 -58.73 15.29 4.70
C GLY A 49 -58.56 14.80 3.25
N VAL A 50 -57.62 15.39 2.48
CA VAL A 50 -57.37 15.03 1.07
C VAL A 50 -56.28 13.94 0.98
N GLY A 51 -56.55 12.83 0.27
CA GLY A 51 -55.61 11.73 -0.02
C GLY A 51 -55.89 10.42 0.73
N THR A 52 -55.24 9.32 0.32
CA THR A 52 -55.32 8.01 1.00
C THR A 52 -54.59 8.05 2.35
N ARG A 53 -55.23 7.57 3.42
CA ARG A 53 -54.64 7.47 4.77
C ARG A 53 -54.66 6.01 5.24
N ASN A 54 -53.54 5.53 5.76
CA ASN A 54 -53.52 4.31 6.57
C ASN A 54 -54.02 4.67 7.97
N VAL A 55 -55.00 3.93 8.49
CA VAL A 55 -55.46 4.09 9.87
C VAL A 55 -54.86 2.97 10.71
N TYR A 56 -54.24 3.33 11.83
CA TYR A 56 -53.61 2.37 12.74
C TYR A 56 -54.55 2.06 13.90
N VAL A 57 -54.44 0.86 14.45
CA VAL A 57 -55.19 0.41 15.63
C VAL A 57 -54.20 0.28 16.78
N ASN A 58 -54.48 0.93 17.92
CA ASN A 58 -53.63 0.81 19.11
C ASN A 58 -53.77 -0.58 19.76
N ASN A 59 -52.99 -0.86 20.81
CA ASN A 59 -53.02 -2.16 21.50
C ASN A 59 -54.34 -2.46 22.25
N PHE A 60 -55.28 -1.51 22.26
CA PHE A 60 -56.62 -1.60 22.86
C PHE A 60 -57.74 -1.67 21.82
N GLY A 61 -57.44 -1.58 20.52
CA GLY A 61 -58.43 -1.65 19.46
C GLY A 61 -58.94 -0.30 18.94
N ASP A 62 -58.42 0.83 19.43
CA ASP A 62 -58.86 2.16 18.99
C ASP A 62 -58.11 2.64 17.75
N LEU A 63 -58.82 3.31 16.84
CA LEU A 63 -58.27 3.87 15.62
C LEU A 63 -57.57 5.21 15.90
N THR A 64 -56.31 5.38 15.46
CA THR A 64 -55.52 6.61 15.64
C THR A 64 -54.97 7.17 14.33
N THR A 65 -54.70 8.49 14.29
CA THR A 65 -54.17 9.22 13.11
C THR A 65 -52.66 9.34 13.08
N THR A 66 -51.99 9.27 14.23
CA THR A 66 -50.54 9.37 14.34
C THR A 66 -49.96 7.99 14.62
N PRO A 67 -49.03 7.47 13.79
CA PRO A 67 -48.20 6.38 14.24
C PRO A 67 -47.48 6.89 15.49
N GLY A 68 -47.51 6.16 16.61
CA GLY A 68 -46.50 6.38 17.63
C GLY A 68 -45.17 6.27 16.90
N THR A 69 -44.40 7.36 16.79
CA THR A 69 -43.09 7.31 16.15
C THR A 69 -42.34 6.18 16.82
N PRO A 70 -41.96 5.11 16.10
CA PRO A 70 -41.16 4.08 16.72
C PRO A 70 -39.88 4.76 17.19
N SER A 71 -39.59 4.75 18.49
CA SER A 71 -38.31 5.24 19.03
C SER A 71 -37.11 4.44 18.51
N ASP A 72 -37.37 3.36 17.76
CA ASP A 72 -36.44 2.26 17.53
C ASP A 72 -36.06 2.08 16.03
N VAL A 73 -36.26 3.10 15.17
CA VAL A 73 -35.97 2.98 13.73
C VAL A 73 -34.96 4.04 13.28
N TRP A 74 -33.93 3.62 12.54
CA TRP A 74 -33.07 4.53 11.79
C TRP A 74 -33.76 5.05 10.52
N LEU A 75 -33.98 6.36 10.45
CA LEU A 75 -34.72 7.05 9.39
C LEU A 75 -33.82 7.36 8.20
N THR A 76 -34.38 7.28 6.99
CA THR A 76 -33.68 7.62 5.72
C THR A 76 -33.30 9.09 5.60
N LYS A 77 -33.91 9.95 6.41
CA LYS A 77 -33.56 11.37 6.54
C LYS A 77 -32.75 11.68 7.81
N GLY A 78 -32.37 10.65 8.58
CA GLY A 78 -31.66 10.76 9.85
C GLY A 78 -32.59 10.90 11.07
N ASN A 79 -32.03 10.60 12.25
CA ASN A 79 -32.71 10.70 13.55
C ASN A 79 -32.16 11.88 14.35
N ALA A 80 -32.99 12.45 15.24
CA ALA A 80 -32.62 13.51 16.17
C ALA A 80 -32.80 13.06 17.64
N GLY A 81 -32.09 13.69 18.58
CA GLY A 81 -32.21 13.39 20.03
C GLY A 81 -31.54 12.08 20.50
N LEU A 82 -30.54 11.59 19.77
CA LEU A 82 -29.88 10.30 20.05
C LEU A 82 -28.91 10.38 21.24
N SER A 83 -28.88 9.31 22.03
CA SER A 83 -27.86 9.04 23.05
C SER A 83 -26.83 8.02 22.51
N SER A 84 -25.54 8.33 22.61
CA SER A 84 -24.45 7.47 22.10
C SER A 84 -24.28 6.13 22.84
N THR A 85 -24.89 5.98 24.02
CA THR A 85 -24.88 4.72 24.80
C THR A 85 -26.14 3.88 24.60
N LEU A 86 -27.21 4.48 24.08
CA LEU A 86 -28.51 3.82 23.93
C LEU A 86 -28.91 3.63 22.46
N ASN A 87 -28.35 4.41 21.53
CA ASN A 87 -28.74 4.40 20.13
C ASN A 87 -27.52 4.15 19.23
N PHE A 88 -27.64 3.19 18.31
CA PHE A 88 -26.63 2.89 17.30
C PHE A 88 -27.26 2.26 16.06
N LEU A 89 -26.53 2.27 14.93
CA LEU A 89 -26.88 1.50 13.73
C LEU A 89 -26.00 0.25 13.73
N GLY A 90 -26.56 -0.89 14.10
CA GLY A 90 -25.79 -2.11 14.34
C GLY A 90 -26.63 -3.23 14.92
N THR A 91 -25.97 -4.34 15.21
CA THR A 91 -26.53 -5.52 15.87
C THR A 91 -26.12 -5.51 17.35
N THR A 92 -27.02 -5.95 18.25
CA THR A 92 -26.75 -6.12 19.70
C THR A 92 -26.25 -7.53 20.04
N ASP A 93 -26.41 -8.46 19.11
CA ASP A 93 -26.07 -9.86 19.23
C ASP A 93 -24.85 -10.21 18.36
N ASN A 94 -24.43 -11.47 18.41
CA ASN A 94 -23.23 -11.92 17.72
C ASN A 94 -23.47 -12.13 16.21
N ILE A 95 -24.02 -11.11 15.53
CA ILE A 95 -24.39 -11.12 14.11
C ILE A 95 -23.75 -9.91 13.41
N ASP A 96 -23.45 -10.04 12.12
CA ASP A 96 -22.81 -9.00 11.32
C ASP A 96 -23.79 -7.87 10.92
N LEU A 97 -23.33 -6.62 10.91
CA LEU A 97 -24.07 -5.48 10.35
C LEU A 97 -23.89 -5.42 8.84
N ARG A 98 -24.99 -5.30 8.09
CA ARG A 98 -25.01 -5.44 6.62
C ARG A 98 -25.71 -4.26 5.94
N PHE A 99 -25.02 -3.62 5.02
CA PHE A 99 -25.55 -2.55 4.17
C PHE A 99 -25.94 -3.13 2.81
N ARG A 100 -27.17 -2.88 2.34
CA ARG A 100 -27.71 -3.46 1.10
C ARG A 100 -28.24 -2.42 0.11
N THR A 101 -28.11 -2.69 -1.19
CA THR A 101 -28.83 -1.99 -2.26
C THR A 101 -29.48 -3.02 -3.19
N ASN A 102 -30.74 -2.82 -3.60
CA ASN A 102 -31.54 -3.79 -4.37
C ASN A 102 -31.52 -5.22 -3.74
N ASN A 103 -31.76 -5.30 -2.43
CA ASN A 103 -31.70 -6.53 -1.64
C ASN A 103 -30.36 -7.30 -1.69
N SER A 104 -29.28 -6.63 -2.11
CA SER A 104 -27.94 -7.20 -2.26
C SER A 104 -26.95 -6.52 -1.31
N GLU A 105 -26.09 -7.29 -0.62
CA GLU A 105 -25.09 -6.80 0.36
C GLU A 105 -23.92 -6.08 -0.31
N ARG A 106 -23.61 -4.86 0.14
CA ARG A 106 -22.59 -3.95 -0.39
C ARG A 106 -21.50 -3.60 0.61
N MET A 107 -21.78 -3.75 1.91
CA MET A 107 -20.78 -3.60 2.96
C MET A 107 -21.22 -4.39 4.19
N THR A 108 -20.25 -4.99 4.87
CA THR A 108 -20.48 -5.83 6.04
C THR A 108 -19.47 -5.47 7.12
N ILE A 109 -19.95 -5.23 8.32
CA ILE A 109 -19.10 -5.13 9.50
C ILE A 109 -19.36 -6.39 10.31
N LYS A 110 -18.39 -7.30 10.36
CA LYS A 110 -18.55 -8.54 11.12
C LYS A 110 -18.63 -8.26 12.60
N ASN A 111 -19.30 -9.16 13.32
CA ASN A 111 -19.24 -9.20 14.79
C ASN A 111 -17.80 -9.27 15.34
N THR A 112 -16.84 -9.77 14.55
CA THR A 112 -15.40 -9.85 14.86
C THR A 112 -14.64 -8.54 14.59
N GLY A 113 -15.32 -7.45 14.19
CA GLY A 113 -14.72 -6.14 13.91
C GLY A 113 -14.16 -5.96 12.50
N SER A 114 -14.20 -7.00 11.67
CA SER A 114 -13.69 -6.95 10.29
C SER A 114 -14.66 -6.23 9.35
N ILE A 115 -14.16 -5.25 8.60
CA ILE A 115 -14.97 -4.46 7.65
C ILE A 115 -14.75 -5.01 6.22
N GLY A 116 -15.85 -5.44 5.61
CA GLY A 116 -15.95 -5.85 4.22
C GLY A 116 -16.64 -4.78 3.41
N LEU A 117 -15.94 -4.14 2.47
CA LEU A 117 -16.57 -3.35 1.41
C LEU A 117 -16.80 -4.32 0.23
N TRP A 118 -18.05 -4.55 -0.17
CA TRP A 118 -18.50 -5.53 -1.17
C TRP A 118 -18.21 -7.01 -0.89
N THR A 119 -17.96 -7.38 0.38
CA THR A 119 -17.78 -8.78 0.82
C THR A 119 -18.51 -9.06 2.12
N THR A 120 -19.09 -10.26 2.23
CA THR A 120 -19.90 -10.69 3.38
C THR A 120 -19.13 -11.50 4.43
N ASN A 121 -17.83 -11.79 4.22
CA ASN A 121 -16.99 -12.56 5.15
C ASN A 121 -15.51 -12.06 5.20
N PRO A 122 -15.22 -10.86 5.73
CA PRO A 122 -13.85 -10.37 5.90
C PRO A 122 -13.06 -11.15 6.99
N VAL A 123 -11.79 -11.47 6.72
CA VAL A 123 -10.95 -12.41 7.52
C VAL A 123 -9.69 -11.80 8.19
N THR A 124 -9.46 -10.48 8.16
CA THR A 124 -8.49 -9.79 9.09
C THR A 124 -9.12 -8.61 9.82
N THR A 125 -8.39 -8.14 10.84
CA THR A 125 -8.91 -7.35 11.95
C THR A 125 -9.28 -5.91 11.63
N TRP A 126 -8.82 -5.29 10.54
CA TRP A 126 -9.17 -3.88 10.21
C TRP A 126 -9.57 -3.67 8.74
N MET A 127 -8.76 -4.11 7.76
CA MET A 127 -9.11 -4.32 6.33
C MET A 127 -8.17 -5.42 5.76
N HIS A 128 -8.70 -6.53 5.21
CA HIS A 128 -7.90 -7.60 4.55
C HIS A 128 -8.00 -7.50 3.04
N ALA A 129 -6.88 -7.39 2.33
CA ALA A 129 -6.81 -7.68 0.90
C ALA A 129 -5.79 -8.82 0.65
N ILE A 130 -6.23 -10.08 0.66
CA ILE A 130 -5.47 -11.17 0.05
C ILE A 130 -5.87 -11.24 -1.43
N PRO A 131 -4.93 -11.35 -2.38
CA PRO A 131 -5.25 -11.95 -3.66
C PRO A 131 -5.78 -13.39 -3.53
N PRO A 132 -6.78 -13.85 -4.32
CA PRO A 132 -6.74 -15.23 -4.76
C PRO A 132 -5.39 -15.49 -5.44
N SER A 133 -4.93 -16.73 -5.48
CA SER A 133 -3.57 -17.19 -5.79
C SER A 133 -2.87 -16.68 -7.07
N LEU A 134 -3.50 -15.79 -7.86
CA LEU A 134 -2.97 -15.12 -9.05
C LEU A 134 -3.65 -13.72 -9.20
N ILE A 135 -3.09 -12.65 -8.62
CA ILE A 135 -3.46 -11.27 -9.00
C ILE A 135 -2.33 -10.65 -9.82
N ASN A 136 -2.67 -10.15 -11.01
CA ASN A 136 -1.76 -9.42 -11.90
C ASN A 136 -1.93 -7.88 -11.82
N ASP A 137 -2.73 -7.34 -10.88
CA ASP A 137 -3.15 -5.93 -10.83
C ASP A 137 -3.03 -5.26 -9.42
N TRP A 138 -3.09 -3.93 -9.34
CA TRP A 138 -2.97 -3.10 -8.13
C TRP A 138 -4.16 -3.30 -7.17
N GLN A 139 -3.87 -3.56 -5.89
CA GLN A 139 -4.94 -3.72 -4.87
C GLN A 139 -5.53 -2.39 -4.43
N PHE A 140 -4.78 -1.30 -4.62
CA PHE A 140 -5.18 0.05 -4.28
C PHE A 140 -4.43 1.01 -5.18
N LYS A 141 -5.15 1.88 -5.89
CA LYS A 141 -4.63 2.83 -6.88
C LYS A 141 -5.22 4.21 -6.61
N TRP A 142 -4.38 5.23 -6.70
CA TRP A 142 -4.77 6.64 -6.61
C TRP A 142 -4.41 7.36 -7.90
N ASP A 143 -5.41 7.89 -8.60
CA ASP A 143 -5.23 8.67 -9.83
C ASP A 143 -5.43 10.16 -9.52
N ASN A 144 -4.43 11.01 -9.83
CA ASN A 144 -4.54 12.47 -9.75
C ASN A 144 -4.45 13.07 -11.17
N LEU A 145 -5.50 13.78 -11.60
CA LEU A 145 -5.62 14.38 -12.93
C LEU A 145 -5.31 15.90 -12.95
N LEU A 146 -4.92 16.46 -11.81
CA LEU A 146 -4.63 17.89 -11.66
C LEU A 146 -3.11 18.13 -11.62
N THR A 147 -2.70 19.37 -11.94
CA THR A 147 -1.29 19.80 -11.98
C THR A 147 -0.69 20.11 -10.60
N GLY A 148 -1.39 19.75 -9.51
CA GLY A 148 -0.98 20.04 -8.14
C GLY A 148 -1.34 18.91 -7.16
N ASP A 149 -0.53 18.79 -6.12
CA ASP A 149 -0.59 17.83 -5.00
C ASP A 149 -0.23 16.36 -5.28
N ALA A 150 0.08 15.63 -4.19
CA ALA A 150 0.44 14.22 -4.20
C ALA A 150 -0.80 13.32 -4.08
N PRO A 151 -0.86 12.18 -4.81
CA PRO A 151 -1.99 11.25 -4.77
C PRO A 151 -2.20 10.61 -3.39
N ALA A 152 -1.15 10.60 -2.55
CA ALA A 152 -1.21 10.19 -1.16
C ALA A 152 -0.09 10.83 -0.34
N ARG A 153 -0.39 11.11 0.94
CA ARG A 153 0.59 11.56 1.94
C ARG A 153 0.58 10.60 3.11
N PHE A 154 1.72 9.96 3.34
CA PHE A 154 2.01 9.26 4.59
C PHE A 154 2.85 10.21 5.44
N GLN A 155 2.46 10.46 6.70
CA GLN A 155 3.20 11.36 7.59
C GLN A 155 3.13 10.91 9.06
N ASN A 156 4.19 11.18 9.83
CA ASN A 156 4.21 11.05 11.29
C ASN A 156 4.66 12.39 11.89
N SER A 157 3.88 12.92 12.83
CA SER A 157 4.11 14.23 13.46
C SER A 157 4.79 14.17 14.83
N SER A 158 5.17 12.97 15.30
CA SER A 158 5.85 12.80 16.59
C SER A 158 7.32 13.21 16.49
N ALA A 159 7.77 14.05 17.44
CA ALA A 159 9.17 14.43 17.60
C ALA A 159 10.03 13.37 18.33
N SER A 160 9.43 12.25 18.72
CA SER A 160 10.12 11.15 19.42
C SER A 160 10.66 10.12 18.42
N ASN A 161 11.94 9.75 18.54
CA ASN A 161 12.65 8.89 17.59
C ASN A 161 12.05 7.47 17.45
N ASN A 162 12.19 6.89 16.26
CA ASN A 162 11.81 5.52 15.81
C ASN A 162 10.38 5.30 15.27
N ASN A 163 9.86 6.18 14.41
CA ASN A 163 8.60 5.93 13.71
C ASN A 163 8.82 5.70 12.21
N ARG A 164 8.14 4.69 11.65
CA ARG A 164 8.08 4.44 10.20
C ARG A 164 6.76 5.00 9.66
N VAL A 165 6.85 5.78 8.60
CA VAL A 165 5.69 6.39 7.93
C VAL A 165 5.12 5.47 6.85
N LEU A 166 6.01 4.78 6.14
CA LEU A 166 5.71 3.74 5.17
C LEU A 166 6.78 2.66 5.30
N MET A 167 6.36 1.40 5.37
CA MET A 167 7.26 0.25 5.38
C MET A 167 6.72 -0.77 4.40
N GLY A 168 7.51 -1.10 3.38
CA GLY A 168 7.31 -2.33 2.63
C GLY A 168 8.04 -3.48 3.32
N ALA A 169 7.41 -4.64 3.36
CA ALA A 169 8.05 -5.88 3.78
C ALA A 169 7.64 -6.97 2.79
N THR A 170 8.58 -7.82 2.39
CA THR A 170 8.31 -8.95 1.50
C THR A 170 8.61 -10.26 2.20
N ASN A 171 7.82 -11.29 1.88
CA ASN A 171 7.88 -12.58 2.54
C ASN A 171 9.12 -13.37 2.11
N PHE A 172 9.86 -13.91 3.06
CA PHE A 172 11.07 -14.71 2.82
C PHE A 172 10.69 -16.19 2.69
N ASN A 173 10.65 -16.71 1.47
CA ASN A 173 10.71 -18.15 1.23
C ASN A 173 11.73 -18.45 0.12
N SER A 174 12.36 -19.62 0.20
CA SER A 174 13.53 -19.99 -0.60
C SER A 174 13.21 -20.36 -2.06
N THR A 175 12.03 -20.02 -2.57
CA THR A 175 11.59 -20.41 -3.94
C THR A 175 10.82 -19.32 -4.69
N GLY A 176 10.73 -18.10 -4.15
CA GLY A 176 9.82 -17.06 -4.66
C GLY A 176 10.44 -16.06 -5.64
N TRP A 177 9.64 -15.68 -6.64
CA TRP A 177 9.78 -14.52 -7.54
C TRP A 177 10.22 -13.24 -6.82
N ASN A 178 10.81 -12.27 -7.55
CA ASN A 178 11.29 -11.02 -6.97
C ASN A 178 10.14 -10.20 -6.38
N ALA A 179 10.27 -9.84 -5.10
CA ALA A 179 9.28 -9.07 -4.37
C ALA A 179 9.95 -7.77 -3.89
N SER A 180 9.55 -6.65 -4.51
CA SER A 180 9.94 -5.32 -4.08
C SER A 180 9.06 -4.84 -2.93
N ALA A 181 9.69 -4.36 -1.86
CA ALA A 181 9.00 -3.82 -0.70
C ALA A 181 8.35 -2.45 -0.98
N VAL A 182 9.12 -1.52 -1.54
CA VAL A 182 8.68 -0.19 -1.94
C VAL A 182 9.25 0.11 -3.31
N ILE A 183 8.42 0.59 -4.23
CA ILE A 183 8.82 0.96 -5.59
C ILE A 183 8.52 2.44 -5.78
N GLY A 184 9.51 3.21 -6.23
CA GLY A 184 9.30 4.55 -6.74
C GLY A 184 9.59 4.59 -8.23
N ILE A 185 8.58 4.93 -9.03
CA ILE A 185 8.66 4.99 -10.49
C ILE A 185 8.28 6.40 -10.91
N ALA A 186 9.09 7.01 -11.78
CA ALA A 186 8.73 8.21 -12.50
C ALA A 186 8.77 7.91 -14.00
N LEU A 187 7.60 7.98 -14.64
CA LEU A 187 7.45 7.85 -16.09
C LEU A 187 7.09 9.24 -16.61
N ASN A 188 7.95 9.82 -17.44
CA ASN A 188 7.61 11.04 -18.18
C ASN A 188 7.48 10.67 -19.66
N ASN A 189 6.33 10.96 -20.27
CA ASN A 189 6.01 10.64 -21.66
C ASN A 189 5.89 11.88 -22.53
N THR A 190 6.70 12.91 -22.31
CA THR A 190 6.52 14.13 -23.11
C THR A 190 7.57 14.20 -24.20
N ASN A 191 7.20 13.73 -25.39
CA ASN A 191 7.88 14.05 -26.67
C ASN A 191 7.93 15.58 -26.94
N THR A 192 7.37 16.39 -26.04
CA THR A 192 7.30 17.85 -26.04
C THR A 192 7.97 18.50 -24.82
N ALA A 193 8.54 17.73 -23.88
CA ALA A 193 9.27 18.30 -22.75
C ALA A 193 10.58 18.95 -23.22
N PRO A 194 10.97 20.12 -22.67
CA PRO A 194 12.33 20.61 -22.79
C PRO A 194 13.31 19.51 -22.36
N LEU A 195 14.52 19.47 -22.94
CA LEU A 195 15.60 18.49 -22.69
C LEU A 195 15.99 18.25 -21.21
N LEU A 196 15.35 18.94 -20.26
CA LEU A 196 15.62 18.94 -18.82
C LEU A 196 14.39 18.56 -17.96
N ALA A 197 13.25 18.17 -18.53
CA ALA A 197 12.09 17.74 -17.75
C ALA A 197 12.21 16.25 -17.36
N GLY A 198 12.92 15.98 -16.26
CA GLY A 198 13.00 14.65 -15.65
C GLY A 198 12.01 14.50 -14.49
N GLY A 199 11.46 13.30 -14.31
CA GLY A 199 10.80 12.90 -13.07
C GLY A 199 11.76 12.13 -12.17
N GLU A 200 11.47 12.09 -10.87
CA GLU A 200 12.26 11.32 -9.90
C GLU A 200 11.41 10.19 -9.33
N GLY A 201 11.86 8.94 -9.49
CA GLY A 201 11.13 7.79 -8.95
C GLY A 201 11.14 7.74 -7.42
N VAL A 202 12.31 7.96 -6.82
CA VAL A 202 12.49 8.03 -5.36
C VAL A 202 13.35 9.24 -5.01
N ARG A 203 12.86 10.10 -4.13
CA ARG A 203 13.58 11.26 -3.61
C ARG A 203 13.70 11.15 -2.09
N GLY A 204 14.91 10.92 -1.57
CA GLY A 204 15.19 10.91 -0.13
C GLY A 204 16.03 12.11 0.30
N HIS A 205 15.58 12.82 1.34
CA HIS A 205 16.26 14.00 1.88
C HIS A 205 16.27 13.98 3.40
N SER A 206 17.31 14.55 4.00
CA SER A 206 17.32 14.91 5.41
C SER A 206 17.84 16.34 5.56
N ASN A 207 17.20 17.11 6.43
CA ASN A 207 17.59 18.50 6.75
C ASN A 207 18.33 18.62 8.09
N SER A 208 18.73 17.49 8.67
CA SER A 208 19.51 17.45 9.92
C SER A 208 21.01 17.47 9.63
N THR A 209 21.79 18.09 10.52
CA THR A 209 23.26 18.10 10.46
C THR A 209 23.89 16.70 10.57
N ALA A 210 23.13 15.71 11.06
CA ALA A 210 23.52 14.31 11.14
C ALA A 210 22.53 13.38 10.41
N GLY A 211 21.75 13.94 9.48
CA GLY A 211 20.68 13.24 8.78
C GLY A 211 21.14 12.30 7.68
N ILE A 212 20.41 11.20 7.47
CA ILE A 212 20.58 10.30 6.32
C ILE A 212 19.35 10.42 5.43
N GLY A 213 19.52 10.89 4.19
CA GLY A 213 18.41 11.02 3.23
C GLY A 213 17.93 9.67 2.70
N VAL A 214 18.86 8.77 2.35
CA VAL A 214 18.59 7.41 1.91
C VAL A 214 19.59 6.47 2.57
N TYR A 215 19.12 5.44 3.27
CA TYR A 215 19.95 4.39 3.85
C TYR A 215 19.78 3.08 3.07
N GLY A 216 20.67 2.83 2.12
CA GLY A 216 20.76 1.54 1.42
C GLY A 216 21.65 0.59 2.20
N ALA A 217 21.13 -0.55 2.63
CA ALA A 217 21.89 -1.54 3.38
C ALA A 217 21.61 -2.96 2.89
N PHE A 218 22.65 -3.78 2.92
CA PHE A 218 22.59 -5.19 2.59
C PHE A 218 23.23 -6.00 3.73
N VAL A 219 22.41 -6.79 4.42
CA VAL A 219 22.81 -7.63 5.55
C VAL A 219 23.29 -8.99 5.05
N GLY A 220 24.37 -8.97 4.26
CA GLY A 220 25.12 -10.16 3.82
C GLY A 220 26.64 -9.95 3.86
N GLY A 221 27.09 -8.69 3.99
CA GLY A 221 28.49 -8.33 4.17
C GLY A 221 29.41 -8.75 3.02
N ASN A 222 30.70 -8.89 3.34
CA ASN A 222 31.75 -9.41 2.44
C ASN A 222 31.91 -10.93 2.56
N GLN A 223 30.85 -11.65 2.93
CA GLN A 223 30.92 -13.12 2.93
C GLN A 223 31.15 -13.60 1.48
N PRO A 224 31.99 -14.63 1.24
CA PRO A 224 32.27 -15.11 -0.12
C PRO A 224 31.02 -15.54 -0.92
N THR A 225 29.94 -15.88 -0.22
CA THR A 225 28.65 -16.28 -0.77
C THR A 225 27.68 -15.11 -1.00
N ALA A 226 28.01 -13.91 -0.53
CA ALA A 226 27.16 -12.74 -0.64
C ALA A 226 27.33 -12.07 -2.01
N ILE A 227 26.27 -12.12 -2.82
CA ILE A 227 26.25 -11.65 -4.22
C ILE A 227 25.32 -10.45 -4.46
N GLY A 228 24.76 -9.89 -3.38
CA GLY A 228 23.77 -8.82 -3.41
C GLY A 228 24.37 -7.41 -3.39
N TRP A 229 23.49 -6.41 -3.51
CA TRP A 229 23.84 -4.99 -3.56
C TRP A 229 23.07 -4.20 -2.52
N ALA A 230 23.75 -3.31 -1.78
CA ALA A 230 23.07 -2.31 -0.96
C ALA A 230 22.43 -1.20 -1.83
N VAL A 231 23.12 -0.85 -2.92
CA VAL A 231 22.65 0.06 -3.98
C VAL A 231 23.19 -0.49 -5.31
N TYR A 232 22.31 -0.64 -6.30
CA TYR A 232 22.65 -1.06 -7.66
C TYR A 232 22.10 -0.04 -8.66
N GLY A 233 22.94 0.44 -9.57
CA GLY A 233 22.55 1.37 -10.64
C GLY A 233 22.76 0.73 -12.01
N GLY A 234 21.69 0.60 -12.79
CA GLY A 234 21.73 0.09 -14.17
C GLY A 234 22.07 1.16 -15.23
N GLY A 235 22.56 2.33 -14.80
CA GLY A 235 22.83 3.48 -15.66
C GLY A 235 23.88 4.41 -15.04
N TRP A 236 23.93 5.65 -15.52
CA TRP A 236 24.86 6.64 -14.96
C TRP A 236 24.52 6.95 -13.50
N ALA A 237 25.55 6.91 -12.66
CA ALA A 237 25.47 7.30 -11.26
C ALA A 237 26.52 8.37 -10.99
N GLY A 238 26.16 9.37 -10.19
CA GLY A 238 27.05 10.48 -9.89
C GLY A 238 26.53 11.33 -8.74
N GLY A 239 27.35 12.31 -8.37
CA GLY A 239 27.03 13.32 -7.38
C GLY A 239 27.89 14.55 -7.62
N LEU A 240 27.54 15.65 -6.97
CA LEU A 240 28.33 16.90 -7.06
C LEU A 240 29.60 16.86 -6.18
N THR A 241 29.81 15.78 -5.44
CA THR A 241 30.95 15.57 -4.53
C THR A 241 31.50 14.16 -4.68
N ASN A 242 32.68 13.92 -4.12
CA ASN A 242 33.37 12.64 -4.20
C ASN A 242 32.66 11.53 -3.42
N TRP A 243 32.75 10.31 -3.94
CA TRP A 243 32.38 9.11 -3.20
C TRP A 243 33.39 8.89 -2.07
N LEU A 244 32.90 8.85 -0.82
CA LEU A 244 33.73 8.70 0.37
C LEU A 244 33.61 7.27 0.93
N ASN A 245 34.75 6.63 1.13
CA ASN A 245 34.86 5.39 1.90
C ASN A 245 35.46 5.70 3.26
N VAL A 246 34.90 5.09 4.31
CA VAL A 246 35.44 5.23 5.68
C VAL A 246 36.83 4.59 5.74
N SER A 247 37.83 5.32 6.23
CA SER A 247 39.25 4.90 6.21
C SER A 247 40.00 5.27 7.50
N ASP A 248 39.27 5.49 8.59
CA ASP A 248 39.83 5.86 9.91
C ASP A 248 40.72 4.73 10.47
N GLU A 249 41.88 5.08 11.05
CA GLU A 249 42.82 4.14 11.66
C GLU A 249 42.17 3.29 12.75
N LYS A 250 41.24 3.86 13.53
CA LYS A 250 40.57 3.14 14.63
C LYS A 250 39.70 1.96 14.15
N LEU A 251 39.40 1.92 12.86
CA LEU A 251 38.61 0.85 12.22
C LEU A 251 39.50 -0.18 11.52
N LYS A 252 40.82 -0.09 11.67
CA LYS A 252 41.81 -0.94 10.98
C LYS A 252 42.71 -1.66 11.99
N THR A 253 43.18 -2.83 11.59
CA THR A 253 44.20 -3.61 12.30
C THR A 253 45.13 -4.27 11.28
N ASN A 254 46.29 -4.78 11.72
CA ASN A 254 47.28 -5.43 10.87
C ASN A 254 47.73 -4.57 9.67
N ILE A 255 47.93 -3.27 9.90
CA ILE A 255 48.33 -2.30 8.87
C ILE A 255 49.75 -2.62 8.39
N LYS A 256 49.90 -2.89 7.09
CA LYS A 256 51.18 -3.16 6.42
C LYS A 256 51.25 -2.41 5.11
N THR A 257 52.44 -1.93 4.75
CA THR A 257 52.70 -1.38 3.41
C THR A 257 52.55 -2.47 2.36
N ILE A 258 52.03 -2.11 1.18
CA ILE A 258 51.83 -3.02 0.04
C ILE A 258 53.22 -3.38 -0.51
N PRO A 259 53.64 -4.66 -0.48
CA PRO A 259 54.94 -5.06 -1.00
C PRO A 259 54.86 -5.35 -2.51
N ASN A 260 55.98 -5.18 -3.21
CA ASN A 260 56.12 -5.51 -4.64
C ASN A 260 55.05 -4.85 -5.52
N ALA A 261 54.67 -3.63 -5.17
CA ALA A 261 53.55 -2.93 -5.80
C ALA A 261 53.82 -2.66 -7.29
N LEU A 262 55.07 -2.35 -7.67
CA LEU A 262 55.45 -2.16 -9.07
C LEU A 262 55.27 -3.45 -9.88
N GLN A 263 55.67 -4.59 -9.32
CA GLN A 263 55.48 -5.89 -9.96
C GLN A 263 53.99 -6.22 -10.10
N MET A 264 53.18 -5.91 -9.09
CA MET A 264 51.72 -6.08 -9.18
C MET A 264 51.17 -5.26 -10.35
N VAL A 265 51.50 -3.97 -10.44
CA VAL A 265 51.04 -3.10 -11.54
C VAL A 265 51.51 -3.60 -12.90
N GLN A 266 52.75 -4.07 -13.03
CA GLN A 266 53.27 -4.65 -14.27
C GLN A 266 52.50 -5.89 -14.72
N ASN A 267 51.93 -6.64 -13.78
CA ASN A 267 51.09 -7.80 -14.06
C ASN A 267 49.61 -7.44 -14.31
N MET A 268 49.19 -6.19 -14.07
CA MET A 268 47.84 -5.73 -14.38
C MET A 268 47.74 -5.31 -15.85
N ARG A 269 46.78 -5.87 -16.58
CA ARG A 269 46.56 -5.58 -17.99
C ARG A 269 45.32 -4.73 -18.20
N GLY A 270 45.51 -3.45 -18.53
CA GLY A 270 44.43 -2.60 -19.04
C GLY A 270 44.02 -3.04 -20.44
N VAL A 271 42.71 -3.08 -20.71
CA VAL A 271 42.15 -3.53 -21.98
C VAL A 271 41.06 -2.58 -22.47
N PHE A 272 40.95 -2.47 -23.80
CA PHE A 272 39.72 -2.01 -24.44
C PHE A 272 38.83 -3.22 -24.72
N TYR A 273 37.53 -3.08 -24.54
CA TYR A 273 36.58 -4.16 -24.79
C TYR A 273 35.23 -3.64 -25.26
N ASN A 274 34.51 -4.49 -25.96
CA ASN A 274 33.10 -4.29 -26.29
C ASN A 274 32.28 -5.34 -25.52
N TYR A 275 31.13 -4.94 -25.00
CA TYR A 275 30.20 -5.90 -24.42
C TYR A 275 29.56 -6.77 -25.51
N ARG A 276 29.27 -8.03 -25.18
CA ARG A 276 28.51 -8.93 -26.05
C ARG A 276 27.02 -8.64 -25.92
N THR A 277 26.57 -7.53 -26.51
CA THR A 277 25.21 -7.01 -26.35
C THR A 277 24.13 -7.98 -26.81
N GLU A 278 24.36 -8.76 -27.87
CA GLU A 278 23.40 -9.75 -28.37
C GLU A 278 23.25 -10.96 -27.44
N GLU A 279 24.35 -11.45 -26.89
CA GLU A 279 24.37 -12.61 -25.98
C GLU A 279 23.73 -12.27 -24.62
N TYR A 280 23.91 -11.03 -24.16
CA TYR A 280 23.42 -10.53 -22.87
C TYR A 280 22.41 -9.39 -23.02
N LYS A 281 21.53 -9.48 -24.02
CA LYS A 281 20.52 -8.45 -24.35
C LYS A 281 19.72 -7.94 -23.15
N PRO A 282 19.27 -8.78 -22.18
CA PRO A 282 18.51 -8.30 -21.03
C PRO A 282 19.29 -7.34 -20.11
N LEU A 283 20.62 -7.31 -20.17
CA LEU A 283 21.44 -6.41 -19.37
C LEU A 283 21.53 -4.98 -19.92
N ASN A 284 21.02 -4.73 -21.13
CA ASN A 284 21.06 -3.44 -21.81
C ASN A 284 22.46 -2.78 -21.78
N LEU A 285 23.49 -3.57 -22.03
CA LEU A 285 24.89 -3.12 -21.97
C LEU A 285 25.19 -2.13 -23.11
N SER A 286 26.13 -1.21 -22.85
CA SER A 286 26.60 -0.26 -23.86
C SER A 286 27.19 -0.98 -25.07
N SER A 287 26.85 -0.50 -26.27
CA SER A 287 27.45 -0.93 -27.54
C SER A 287 28.76 -0.21 -27.87
N THR A 288 29.17 0.77 -27.06
CA THR A 288 30.40 1.55 -27.29
C THR A 288 31.61 0.87 -26.67
N THR A 289 32.79 1.10 -27.25
CA THR A 289 34.07 0.63 -26.70
C THR A 289 34.30 1.17 -25.30
N GLN A 290 34.55 0.26 -24.36
CA GLN A 290 34.88 0.55 -22.97
C GLN A 290 36.37 0.33 -22.71
N THR A 291 36.87 0.92 -21.62
CA THR A 291 38.23 0.68 -21.12
C THR A 291 38.13 0.15 -19.70
N GLY A 292 38.95 -0.85 -19.35
CA GLY A 292 38.95 -1.40 -18.00
C GLY A 292 39.89 -2.59 -17.84
N PHE A 293 39.54 -3.47 -16.91
CA PHE A 293 40.28 -4.70 -16.61
C PHE A 293 39.41 -5.95 -16.84
N ILE A 294 40.07 -7.07 -17.15
CA ILE A 294 39.45 -8.40 -17.05
C ILE A 294 39.51 -8.84 -15.59
N ALA A 295 38.34 -8.97 -14.94
CA ALA A 295 38.25 -9.26 -13.50
C ALA A 295 39.00 -10.54 -13.10
N GLN A 296 38.97 -11.58 -13.93
CA GLN A 296 39.66 -12.86 -13.69
C GLN A 296 41.18 -12.75 -13.75
N GLU A 297 41.71 -11.80 -14.52
CA GLU A 297 43.15 -11.52 -14.56
C GLU A 297 43.56 -10.71 -13.34
N LEU A 298 42.78 -9.66 -13.03
CA LEU A 298 43.04 -8.81 -11.87
C LEU A 298 42.95 -9.57 -10.55
N GLU A 299 42.02 -10.50 -10.41
CA GLU A 299 41.85 -11.32 -9.20
C GLU A 299 43.10 -12.15 -8.86
N LYS A 300 43.90 -12.55 -9.86
CA LYS A 300 45.16 -13.28 -9.63
C LYS A 300 46.27 -12.39 -9.04
N VAL A 301 46.16 -11.07 -9.23
CA VAL A 301 47.17 -10.09 -8.83
C VAL A 301 46.73 -9.33 -7.57
N LEU A 302 45.48 -8.86 -7.54
CA LEU A 302 44.87 -8.10 -6.45
C LEU A 302 43.46 -8.67 -6.14
N PRO A 303 43.37 -9.81 -5.44
CA PRO A 303 42.10 -10.48 -5.17
C PRO A 303 41.09 -9.58 -4.44
N SER A 304 41.56 -8.69 -3.56
CA SER A 304 40.71 -7.80 -2.77
C SER A 304 39.93 -6.79 -3.60
N ALA A 305 40.39 -6.47 -4.82
CA ALA A 305 39.70 -5.55 -5.73
C ALA A 305 38.59 -6.23 -6.55
N VAL A 306 38.40 -7.55 -6.42
CA VAL A 306 37.44 -8.31 -7.22
C VAL A 306 36.43 -9.01 -6.31
N ARG A 307 35.16 -8.94 -6.68
CA ARG A 307 34.07 -9.59 -5.95
C ARG A 307 33.14 -10.35 -6.88
N ASN A 308 32.74 -11.56 -6.48
CA ASN A 308 31.63 -12.26 -7.13
C ASN A 308 30.30 -11.57 -6.80
N THR A 309 29.43 -11.42 -7.79
CA THR A 309 28.16 -10.71 -7.62
C THR A 309 27.14 -11.17 -8.65
N ALA A 310 25.87 -10.84 -8.45
CA ALA A 310 24.84 -11.07 -9.44
C ALA A 310 24.34 -9.74 -10.02
N ILE A 311 24.29 -9.62 -11.34
CA ILE A 311 23.61 -8.50 -12.00
C ILE A 311 22.13 -8.89 -12.16
N PRO A 312 21.19 -8.18 -11.52
CA PRO A 312 19.77 -8.39 -11.77
C PRO A 312 19.42 -7.87 -13.16
N TYR A 313 18.46 -8.52 -13.81
CA TYR A 313 17.85 -8.01 -15.04
C TYR A 313 16.37 -8.29 -15.06
N ASP A 314 15.63 -7.38 -15.68
CA ASP A 314 14.22 -7.54 -15.95
C ASP A 314 14.04 -8.12 -17.36
N ILE A 315 13.19 -9.13 -17.49
CA ILE A 315 12.82 -9.68 -18.81
C ILE A 315 11.87 -8.70 -19.53
N ASP A 316 11.13 -7.89 -18.78
CA ASP A 316 10.27 -6.82 -19.28
C ASP A 316 10.49 -5.53 -18.46
N PRO A 317 11.42 -4.64 -18.87
CA PRO A 317 11.78 -3.45 -18.12
C PRO A 317 10.73 -2.33 -18.15
N VAL A 318 9.68 -2.45 -18.99
CA VAL A 318 8.61 -1.44 -19.14
C VAL A 318 7.27 -1.96 -18.60
N SER A 319 7.22 -3.23 -18.19
CA SER A 319 6.07 -3.84 -17.54
C SER A 319 5.57 -2.99 -16.37
N THR A 320 4.32 -2.54 -16.47
CA THR A 320 3.53 -2.06 -15.33
C THR A 320 2.87 -3.21 -14.57
N GLU A 321 3.10 -4.45 -15.01
CA GLU A 321 2.52 -5.65 -14.41
C GLU A 321 3.30 -6.09 -13.18
N LYS A 322 2.58 -6.62 -12.19
CA LYS A 322 3.17 -7.08 -10.94
C LYS A 322 4.02 -8.35 -11.08
N ALA A 323 3.82 -9.12 -12.15
CA ALA A 323 4.46 -10.41 -12.38
C ALA A 323 5.66 -10.32 -13.33
N SER A 324 6.47 -9.25 -13.21
CA SER A 324 7.69 -9.13 -13.99
C SER A 324 8.66 -10.25 -13.64
N ARG A 325 9.01 -11.03 -14.66
CA ARG A 325 10.06 -12.05 -14.52
C ARG A 325 11.40 -11.33 -14.49
N SER A 326 12.13 -11.47 -13.40
CA SER A 326 13.51 -10.99 -13.28
C SER A 326 14.45 -12.19 -13.15
N GLY A 327 15.60 -12.12 -13.81
CA GLY A 327 16.68 -13.08 -13.64
C GLY A 327 17.90 -12.41 -13.03
N SER A 328 18.97 -13.19 -12.90
CA SER A 328 20.27 -12.62 -12.59
C SER A 328 21.39 -13.38 -13.30
N TYR A 329 22.45 -12.66 -13.65
CA TYR A 329 23.69 -13.24 -14.16
C TYR A 329 24.76 -13.18 -13.08
N SER A 330 25.37 -14.33 -12.76
CA SER A 330 26.54 -14.38 -11.88
C SER A 330 27.77 -13.88 -12.63
N VAL A 331 28.44 -12.87 -12.08
CA VAL A 331 29.59 -12.19 -12.69
C VAL A 331 30.63 -11.82 -11.63
N LYS A 332 31.79 -11.32 -12.07
CA LYS A 332 32.79 -10.67 -11.21
C LYS A 332 32.77 -9.16 -11.45
N ALA A 333 32.77 -8.39 -10.37
CA ALA A 333 32.87 -6.92 -10.39
C ALA A 333 34.23 -6.47 -9.85
N VAL A 334 34.70 -5.32 -10.34
CA VAL A 334 36.00 -4.74 -10.00
C VAL A 334 35.80 -3.42 -9.25
N SER A 335 36.50 -3.27 -8.13
CA SER A 335 36.68 -2.01 -7.41
C SER A 335 37.92 -1.29 -7.94
N TYR A 336 37.72 -0.32 -8.84
CA TYR A 336 38.83 0.48 -9.37
C TYR A 336 39.50 1.36 -8.30
N ALA A 337 38.78 1.72 -7.24
CA ALA A 337 39.32 2.49 -6.13
C ALA A 337 40.41 1.72 -5.36
N ASP A 338 40.30 0.38 -5.28
CA ASP A 338 41.27 -0.46 -4.56
C ASP A 338 42.60 -0.60 -5.31
N VAL A 339 42.64 -0.25 -6.60
CA VAL A 339 43.88 -0.23 -7.39
C VAL A 339 44.75 0.98 -7.04
N ILE A 340 44.14 2.09 -6.59
CA ILE A 340 44.84 3.37 -6.37
C ILE A 340 45.98 3.24 -5.34
N PRO A 341 45.82 2.64 -4.16
CA PRO A 341 46.92 2.47 -3.20
C PRO A 341 48.09 1.65 -3.76
N VAL A 342 47.81 0.66 -4.62
CA VAL A 342 48.86 -0.13 -5.29
C VAL A 342 49.65 0.73 -6.26
N LEU A 343 48.97 1.59 -7.04
CA LEU A 343 49.64 2.54 -7.94
C LEU A 343 50.55 3.51 -7.17
N VAL A 344 50.11 3.99 -6.00
CA VAL A 344 50.92 4.89 -5.15
C VAL A 344 52.22 4.23 -4.72
N GLU A 345 52.17 3.00 -4.20
CA GLU A 345 53.39 2.28 -3.78
C GLU A 345 54.25 1.85 -4.99
N ALA A 346 53.63 1.50 -6.12
CA ALA A 346 54.35 1.19 -7.35
C ALA A 346 55.17 2.38 -7.87
N ILE A 347 54.62 3.59 -7.80
CA ILE A 347 55.33 4.82 -8.19
C ILE A 347 56.51 5.08 -7.24
N LYS A 348 56.34 4.84 -5.93
CA LYS A 348 57.43 4.98 -4.95
C LYS A 348 58.56 3.96 -5.18
N GLU A 349 58.20 2.72 -5.45
CA GLU A 349 59.16 1.67 -5.82
C GLU A 349 59.90 2.03 -7.12
N GLN A 350 59.16 2.49 -8.14
CA GLN A 350 59.74 2.94 -9.41
C GLN A 350 60.70 4.12 -9.21
N GLN A 351 60.32 5.10 -8.38
CA GLN A 351 61.18 6.25 -8.08
C GLN A 351 62.48 5.82 -7.40
N THR A 352 62.42 4.84 -6.49
CA THR A 352 63.60 4.29 -5.83
C THR A 352 64.56 3.65 -6.83
N GLN A 353 64.03 2.90 -7.80
CA GLN A 353 64.85 2.30 -8.87
C GLN A 353 65.47 3.38 -9.77
N ILE A 354 64.73 4.43 -10.10
CA ILE A 354 65.23 5.56 -10.90
C ILE A 354 66.41 6.24 -10.19
N GLU A 355 66.30 6.53 -8.89
CA GLU A 355 67.39 7.16 -8.15
C GLU A 355 68.62 6.24 -8.04
N ALA A 356 68.43 4.93 -7.83
CA ALA A 356 69.53 3.98 -7.84
C ALA A 356 70.24 3.92 -9.20
N LEU A 357 69.49 3.97 -10.30
CA LEU A 357 70.04 3.99 -11.66
C LEU A 357 70.83 5.28 -11.94
N LYS A 358 70.33 6.44 -11.51
CA LYS A 358 71.05 7.73 -11.65
C LYS A 358 72.40 7.69 -10.94
N VAL A 359 72.44 7.22 -9.69
CA VAL A 359 73.70 7.08 -8.93
C VAL A 359 74.68 6.17 -9.64
N ARG A 360 74.21 5.04 -10.19
CA ARG A 360 75.07 4.11 -10.94
C ARG A 360 75.61 4.74 -12.22
N ILE A 361 74.80 5.51 -12.94
CA ILE A 361 75.23 6.23 -14.15
C ILE A 361 76.32 7.24 -13.79
N GLU A 362 76.14 8.05 -12.75
CA GLU A 362 77.16 9.01 -12.32
C GLU A 362 78.48 8.34 -11.93
N GLN A 363 78.44 7.17 -11.28
CA GLN A 363 79.63 6.40 -10.94
C GLN A 363 80.33 5.86 -12.19
N LEU A 364 79.58 5.33 -13.16
CA LEU A 364 80.12 4.84 -14.42
C LEU A 364 80.75 5.97 -15.23
N GLU A 365 80.10 7.13 -15.30
CA GLU A 365 80.62 8.33 -15.96
C GLU A 365 81.91 8.86 -15.31
N LYS A 366 82.03 8.76 -13.98
CA LYS A 366 83.27 9.10 -13.27
C LYS A 366 84.39 8.09 -13.55
N SER A 367 84.07 6.80 -13.71
CA SER A 367 85.07 5.75 -13.99
C SER A 367 85.53 5.70 -15.45
N ALA A 368 84.77 6.30 -16.36
CA ALA A 368 85.08 6.35 -17.79
C ALA A 368 85.92 7.59 -18.20
N LYS A 369 86.13 8.52 -17.26
CA LYS A 369 87.11 9.60 -17.35
C LYS A 369 88.38 9.18 -16.64
#